data_AF-A0A6G1YKT8-F1
#
_entry.id   AF-A0A6G1YKT8-F1
#
_cell.length_a   1.000
_cell.length_b   1.000
_cell.length_c   1.000
_cell.angle_alpha   90.00
_cell.angle_beta   90.00
_cell.angle_gamma   90.00
#
_symmetry.space_group_name_H-M   'P 1'
#
loop_
_entity.id
_entity.type
_entity.pdbx_description
1 polymer ?
#
loop_
_entity_poly.entity_id
_entity_poly.type
_entity_poly.pdbx_seq_one_letter_code
_entity_poly.pdbx_strand_id
1 'polypeptide(L)'
;MVNNAGYAFVCPFEDLSMDEINAQFETNFYGSVRVMQAVLPTMLNQRYGRIVNVSALGGRIAFPFDSASHATKFALEGLSESLHYEVEQFGIKIILIEPDVVKSLFFDNLKMATNAQGSDSPYLDDAKN
;
A
#
# COMPACT_ATOMS: atom_id res chain seq x y z
N MET A 1 -15.39 0.68 -8.44
CA MET A 1 -14.78 1.11 -7.17
C MET A 1 -13.32 1.42 -7.41
N VAL A 2 -12.76 2.44 -6.75
CA VAL A 2 -11.33 2.76 -6.80
C VAL A 2 -10.80 2.88 -5.37
N ASN A 3 -9.83 2.03 -5.00
CA ASN A 3 -9.09 2.12 -3.75
C ASN A 3 -7.78 2.88 -3.99
N ASN A 4 -7.71 4.10 -3.45
CA ASN A 4 -6.56 5.00 -3.64
C ASN A 4 -5.94 5.47 -2.31
N ALA A 5 -6.49 5.07 -1.17
CA ALA A 5 -5.98 5.53 0.12
C ALA A 5 -4.61 4.90 0.41
N GLY A 6 -3.65 5.73 0.81
CA GLY A 6 -2.39 5.27 1.36
C GLY A 6 -1.41 6.39 1.69
N TYR A 7 -0.44 6.08 2.54
CA TYR A 7 0.68 6.95 2.88
C TYR A 7 1.95 6.12 3.14
N ALA A 8 3.11 6.78 3.12
CA ALA A 8 4.41 6.15 3.31
C ALA A 8 5.20 6.74 4.50
N PHE A 9 6.11 5.92 5.03
CA PHE A 9 7.21 6.33 5.89
C PHE A 9 8.50 6.18 5.09
N VAL A 10 9.42 7.12 5.22
CA VAL A 10 10.79 6.97 4.69
C VAL A 10 11.76 7.11 5.84
N CYS A 11 12.26 5.98 6.33
CA CYS A 11 13.16 5.89 7.47
C CYS A 11 13.83 4.52 7.56
N PRO A 12 14.92 4.38 8.33
CA PRO A 12 15.41 3.07 8.74
C PRO A 12 14.29 2.20 9.34
N PHE A 13 14.35 0.90 9.09
CA PHE A 13 13.26 0.01 9.51
C PHE A 13 13.15 -0.10 11.03
N GLU A 14 14.29 -0.11 11.72
CA GLU A 14 14.34 -0.17 13.18
C GLU A 14 13.82 1.11 13.87
N ASP A 15 13.68 2.21 13.13
CA ASP A 15 13.07 3.44 13.65
C ASP A 15 11.54 3.35 13.67
N LEU A 16 10.93 2.42 12.95
CA LEU A 16 9.48 2.21 12.96
C LEU A 16 9.03 1.44 14.19
N SER A 17 8.09 2.02 14.92
CA SER A 17 7.35 1.30 15.94
C SER A 17 6.35 0.31 15.32
N MET A 18 5.99 -0.73 16.07
CA MET A 18 4.93 -1.66 15.64
C MET A 18 3.58 -0.96 15.46
N ASP A 19 3.31 0.09 16.23
CA ASP A 19 2.08 0.88 16.10
C ASP A 19 2.04 1.66 14.77
N GLU A 20 3.18 2.20 14.32
CA GLU A 20 3.30 2.86 13.01
C GLU A 20 3.15 1.88 11.85
N ILE A 21 3.78 0.71 11.95
CA ILE A 21 3.63 -0.37 10.96
C ILE A 21 2.15 -0.80 10.89
N ASN A 22 1.51 -1.04 12.04
CA ASN A 22 0.11 -1.42 12.11
C ASN A 22 -0.80 -0.33 11.52
N ALA A 23 -0.57 0.94 11.86
CA ALA A 23 -1.34 2.06 11.34
C ALA A 23 -1.21 2.20 9.81
N GLN A 24 -0.04 1.86 9.25
CA GLN A 24 0.17 1.86 7.81
C GLN A 24 -0.59 0.71 7.14
N PHE A 25 -0.53 -0.50 7.69
CA PHE A 25 -1.35 -1.63 7.21
C PHE A 25 -2.85 -1.35 7.29
N GLU A 26 -3.31 -0.73 8.38
CA GLU A 26 -4.71 -0.34 8.57
C GLU A 26 -5.22 0.57 7.44
N THR A 27 -4.39 1.52 7.01
CA THR A 27 -4.77 2.46 5.95
C THR A 27 -4.56 1.87 4.56
N ASN A 28 -3.35 1.41 4.27
CA ASN A 28 -2.93 1.04 2.91
C ASN A 28 -3.53 -0.30 2.46
N PHE A 29 -3.73 -1.24 3.39
CA PHE A 29 -4.16 -2.60 3.09
C PHE A 29 -5.56 -2.90 3.63
N TYR A 30 -5.74 -2.91 4.96
CA TYR A 30 -7.02 -3.34 5.56
C TYR A 30 -8.19 -2.42 5.19
N GLY A 31 -7.95 -1.11 5.02
CA GLY A 31 -8.93 -0.18 4.45
C GLY A 31 -9.45 -0.67 3.10
N SER A 32 -8.55 -0.96 2.16
CA SER A 32 -8.89 -1.50 0.84
C SER A 32 -9.63 -2.84 0.92
N VAL A 33 -9.20 -3.75 1.82
CA VAL A 33 -9.87 -5.04 2.06
C VAL A 33 -11.33 -4.84 2.45
N ARG A 34 -11.59 -3.96 3.44
CA ARG A 34 -12.94 -3.72 3.95
C ARG A 34 -13.86 -3.17 2.87
N VAL A 35 -13.39 -2.21 2.07
CA VAL A 35 -14.20 -1.65 0.97
C VAL A 35 -14.45 -2.71 -0.11
N MET A 36 -13.43 -3.53 -0.47
CA MET A 36 -13.62 -4.64 -1.41
C MET A 36 -14.67 -5.64 -0.91
N GLN A 37 -14.58 -6.07 0.35
CA GLN A 37 -15.56 -6.98 0.96
C GLN A 37 -16.97 -6.40 0.97
N ALA A 38 -17.10 -5.08 1.19
CA ALA A 38 -18.41 -4.43 1.20
C ALA A 38 -19.07 -4.36 -0.19
N VAL A 39 -18.30 -4.12 -1.26
CA VAL A 39 -18.87 -3.96 -2.62
C VAL A 39 -19.00 -5.26 -3.39
N LEU A 40 -18.18 -6.27 -3.06
CA LEU A 40 -18.09 -7.51 -3.84
C LEU A 40 -19.43 -8.28 -3.92
N PRO A 41 -20.22 -8.43 -2.84
CA PRO A 41 -21.52 -9.09 -2.90
C PRO A 41 -22.47 -8.44 -3.92
N THR A 42 -22.51 -7.11 -3.99
CA THR A 42 -23.32 -6.39 -4.99
C THR A 42 -22.84 -6.67 -6.41
N MET A 43 -21.52 -6.66 -6.64
CA MET A 43 -20.94 -6.97 -7.95
C MET A 43 -21.22 -8.41 -8.39
N LEU A 44 -21.18 -9.36 -7.46
CA LEU A 44 -21.50 -10.77 -7.69
C LEU A 44 -22.97 -10.95 -8.09
N ASN A 45 -23.89 -10.28 -7.40
CA ASN A 45 -25.33 -10.34 -7.71
C ASN A 45 -25.65 -9.79 -9.10
N GLN A 46 -25.01 -8.68 -9.51
CA GLN A 46 -25.25 -8.07 -10.81
C GLN A 46 -24.39 -8.68 -11.95
N ARG A 47 -23.51 -9.63 -11.65
CA ARG A 47 -22.58 -10.28 -12.61
C ARG A 47 -21.73 -9.28 -13.41
N TYR A 48 -21.38 -8.16 -12.79
CA TYR A 48 -20.61 -7.10 -13.40
C TYR A 48 -19.95 -6.24 -12.33
N GLY A 49 -18.70 -5.85 -12.55
CA GLY A 49 -18.02 -4.96 -11.63
C GLY A 49 -16.59 -4.66 -12.02
N ARG A 50 -16.05 -3.56 -11.49
CA ARG A 50 -14.63 -3.23 -11.60
C ARG A 50 -14.13 -2.71 -10.27
N ILE A 51 -13.08 -3.34 -9.76
CA ILE A 51 -12.33 -2.90 -8.59
C ILE A 51 -10.96 -2.47 -9.11
N VAL A 52 -10.63 -1.20 -8.91
CA VAL A 52 -9.32 -0.64 -9.25
C VAL A 52 -8.56 -0.41 -7.95
N ASN A 53 -7.42 -1.06 -7.78
CA ASN A 53 -6.52 -0.87 -6.64
C ASN A 53 -5.30 -0.07 -7.09
N VAL A 54 -5.02 1.05 -6.43
CA VAL A 54 -3.81 1.84 -6.67
C VAL A 54 -2.69 1.32 -5.78
N SER A 55 -1.82 0.51 -6.38
CA SER A 55 -0.58 0.00 -5.78
C SER A 55 0.52 1.06 -5.94
N ALA A 56 1.75 0.64 -6.18
CA ALA A 56 2.90 1.43 -6.58
C ALA A 56 3.92 0.52 -7.28
N LEU A 57 4.93 1.06 -7.95
CA LEU A 57 6.13 0.29 -8.34
C LEU A 57 6.70 -0.52 -7.14
N GLY A 58 6.58 0.07 -5.95
CA GLY A 58 6.89 -0.52 -4.65
C GLY A 58 6.12 -1.79 -4.28
N GLY A 59 5.11 -2.22 -5.04
CA GLY A 59 4.46 -3.52 -4.87
C GLY A 59 5.06 -4.63 -5.73
N ARG A 60 5.96 -4.29 -6.67
CA ARG A 60 6.70 -5.22 -7.54
C ARG A 60 8.15 -5.40 -7.11
N ILE A 61 8.78 -4.30 -6.71
CA ILE A 61 10.19 -4.24 -6.29
C ILE A 61 10.30 -3.36 -5.05
N ALA A 62 11.27 -3.65 -4.18
CA ALA A 62 11.47 -2.91 -2.95
C ALA A 62 12.83 -2.19 -2.94
N PHE A 63 12.85 -1.03 -2.30
CA PHE A 63 14.02 -0.19 -2.08
C PHE A 63 14.25 0.05 -0.57
N PRO A 64 15.48 0.41 -0.17
CA PRO A 64 15.79 0.75 1.22
C PRO A 64 14.91 1.89 1.76
N PHE A 65 14.79 1.95 3.09
CA PHE A 65 14.11 3.00 3.86
C PHE A 65 12.58 3.13 3.66
N ASP A 66 11.95 2.29 2.85
CA ASP A 66 10.50 2.29 2.64
C ASP A 66 9.87 0.89 2.84
N SER A 67 10.47 0.09 3.73
CA SER A 67 10.18 -1.33 3.89
C SER A 67 8.73 -1.63 4.28
N ALA A 68 8.16 -0.86 5.22
CA ALA A 68 6.78 -1.05 5.66
C ALA A 68 5.78 -0.69 4.55
N SER A 69 6.00 0.41 3.81
CA SER A 69 5.11 0.77 2.71
C SER A 69 5.16 -0.26 1.59
N HIS A 70 6.37 -0.73 1.21
CA HIS A 70 6.54 -1.83 0.27
C HIS A 70 5.75 -3.07 0.71
N ALA A 71 5.88 -3.49 1.98
CA ALA A 71 5.14 -4.64 2.50
C ALA A 71 3.62 -4.49 2.32
N THR A 72 3.06 -3.30 2.58
CA THR A 72 1.62 -3.07 2.36
C THR A 72 1.20 -3.15 0.90
N LYS A 73 2.07 -2.74 -0.04
CA LYS A 73 1.78 -2.78 -1.48
C LYS A 73 1.91 -4.18 -2.05
N PHE A 74 2.95 -4.93 -1.67
CA PHE A 74 3.07 -6.36 -2.00
C PHE A 74 1.85 -7.15 -1.50
N ALA A 75 1.38 -6.88 -0.28
CA ALA A 75 0.17 -7.52 0.26
C ALA A 75 -1.08 -7.20 -0.59
N LEU A 76 -1.25 -5.94 -1.01
CA LEU A 76 -2.36 -5.53 -1.86
C LEU A 76 -2.29 -6.18 -3.26
N GLU A 77 -1.10 -6.34 -3.83
CA GLU A 77 -0.91 -7.00 -5.12
C GLU A 77 -1.24 -8.49 -5.05
N GLY A 78 -0.70 -9.21 -4.07
CA GLY A 78 -1.00 -10.63 -3.89
C GLY A 78 -2.49 -10.89 -3.66
N LEU A 79 -3.16 -10.04 -2.87
CA LEU A 79 -4.61 -10.11 -2.68
C LEU A 79 -5.36 -9.85 -3.99
N SER A 80 -4.96 -8.83 -4.75
CA SER A 80 -5.63 -8.44 -5.99
C SER A 80 -5.50 -9.52 -7.07
N GLU A 81 -4.34 -10.15 -7.17
CA GLU A 81 -4.09 -11.27 -8.08
C GLU A 81 -4.95 -12.49 -7.71
N SER A 82 -4.98 -12.89 -6.43
CA SER A 82 -5.84 -13.99 -5.99
C SER A 82 -7.31 -13.71 -6.31
N LEU A 83 -7.78 -12.51 -5.96
CA LEU A 83 -9.18 -12.14 -6.14
C LEU A 83 -9.59 -12.10 -7.61
N HIS A 84 -8.68 -11.71 -8.52
CA HIS A 84 -8.93 -11.73 -9.96
C HIS A 84 -9.39 -13.13 -10.42
N TYR A 85 -8.65 -14.17 -10.05
CA TYR A 85 -8.98 -15.55 -10.43
C TYR A 85 -10.30 -16.03 -9.82
N GLU A 86 -10.65 -15.57 -8.62
CA GLU A 86 -11.91 -15.93 -7.97
C GLU A 86 -13.13 -15.36 -8.70
N VAL A 87 -13.05 -14.10 -9.16
CA VAL A 87 -14.22 -13.32 -9.56
C VAL A 87 -14.38 -13.11 -11.06
N GLU A 88 -13.35 -13.41 -11.86
CA GLU A 88 -13.36 -13.17 -13.32
C GLU A 88 -14.54 -13.88 -14.02
N GLN A 89 -14.79 -15.13 -13.66
CA GLN A 89 -15.91 -15.93 -14.19
C GLN A 89 -17.30 -15.29 -13.96
N PHE A 90 -17.40 -14.33 -13.04
CA PHE A 90 -18.63 -13.62 -12.74
C PHE A 90 -18.74 -12.24 -13.41
N GLY A 91 -17.84 -11.93 -14.36
CA GLY A 91 -17.84 -10.65 -15.09
C GLY A 91 -17.28 -9.48 -14.29
N ILE A 92 -16.58 -9.76 -13.19
CA ILE A 92 -15.96 -8.77 -12.32
C ILE A 92 -14.47 -8.70 -12.65
N LYS A 93 -13.94 -7.49 -12.81
CA LYS A 93 -12.52 -7.26 -13.08
C LYS A 93 -11.82 -6.63 -11.89
N ILE A 94 -10.66 -7.18 -11.53
CA ILE A 94 -9.70 -6.54 -10.64
C ILE A 94 -8.63 -5.90 -11.52
N ILE A 95 -8.30 -4.64 -11.25
CA ILE A 95 -7.33 -3.86 -12.01
C ILE A 95 -6.34 -3.26 -11.03
N LEU A 96 -5.05 -3.52 -11.22
CA LEU A 96 -3.97 -2.85 -10.51
C LEU A 96 -3.45 -1.67 -11.34
N ILE A 97 -3.22 -0.55 -10.68
CA ILE A 97 -2.48 0.57 -11.23
C ILE A 97 -1.25 0.75 -10.35
N GLU A 98 -0.07 0.69 -10.95
CA GLU A 98 1.23 0.68 -10.27
C GLU A 98 2.01 1.95 -10.65
N PRO A 99 1.61 3.12 -10.15
CA PRO A 99 2.37 4.35 -10.40
C PRO A 99 3.72 4.30 -9.70
N ASP A 100 4.71 4.93 -10.33
CA ASP A 100 5.95 5.34 -9.65
C ASP A 100 5.77 6.80 -9.18
N VAL A 101 6.72 7.70 -9.43
CA VAL A 101 6.57 9.11 -9.10
C VAL A 101 5.48 9.75 -9.96
N VAL A 102 4.38 10.12 -9.32
CA VAL A 102 3.29 10.92 -9.91
C VAL A 102 3.22 12.27 -9.21
N LYS A 103 2.97 13.34 -9.98
CA LYS A 103 2.82 14.70 -9.45
C LYS A 103 1.65 14.74 -8.46
N SER A 104 1.96 14.72 -7.18
CA SER A 104 1.01 14.69 -6.06
C SER A 104 1.69 15.19 -4.79
N LEU A 105 0.91 15.48 -3.74
CA LEU A 105 1.43 15.83 -2.42
C LEU A 105 1.94 14.61 -1.63
N PHE A 106 2.10 13.45 -2.26
CA PHE A 106 2.46 12.21 -1.55
C PHE A 106 3.82 12.32 -0.88
N PHE A 107 4.83 12.80 -1.61
CA PHE A 107 6.18 13.01 -1.06
C PHE A 107 6.23 14.15 -0.03
N ASP A 108 5.39 15.18 -0.19
CA ASP A 108 5.28 16.28 0.76
C ASP A 108 4.65 15.84 2.10
N ASN A 109 3.91 14.73 2.11
CA ASN A 109 3.18 14.21 3.27
C ASN A 109 3.80 12.92 3.84
N LEU A 110 5.06 12.63 3.52
CA LEU A 110 5.78 11.52 4.15
C LEU A 110 5.81 11.71 5.66
N LYS A 111 5.49 10.65 6.40
CA LYS A 111 5.57 10.67 7.85
C LYS A 111 6.98 10.35 8.31
N MET A 112 7.42 11.06 9.33
CA MET A 112 8.65 10.75 10.06
C MET A 112 8.34 9.70 11.13
N ALA A 113 9.22 8.71 11.27
CA ALA A 113 9.09 7.70 12.31
C ALA A 113 9.37 8.28 13.69
N THR A 114 8.68 7.77 14.70
CA THR A 114 8.74 8.29 16.08
C THR A 114 10.12 8.08 16.70
N ASN A 115 10.82 7.00 16.35
CA ASN A 115 12.16 6.71 16.87
C ASN A 115 13.29 7.25 15.99
N ALA A 116 13.01 8.07 14.97
CA ALA A 116 13.99 8.63 14.03
C ALA A 116 15.01 9.61 14.67
N GLN A 117 15.15 9.59 15.99
CA GLN A 117 15.99 10.50 16.76
C GLN A 117 17.06 9.75 17.54
N GLY A 118 18.20 9.57 16.88
CA GLY A 118 19.47 9.37 17.55
C GLY A 118 20.58 9.92 16.68
N SER A 119 21.41 10.83 17.22
CA SER A 119 22.69 11.24 16.63
C SER A 119 23.69 10.07 16.49
N ASP A 120 23.29 8.88 16.93
CA ASP A 120 24.07 7.65 16.94
C ASP A 120 23.47 6.59 15.97
N SER A 121 22.45 6.95 15.17
CA SER A 121 21.91 6.02 14.17
C SER A 121 22.98 5.70 13.12
N PRO A 122 23.23 4.41 12.83
CA PRO A 122 24.22 4.02 11.83
C PRO A 122 23.83 4.43 10.40
N TYR A 123 22.59 4.90 10.19
CA TYR A 123 22.05 5.33 8.89
C TYR A 123 22.07 6.86 8.69
N LEU A 124 22.69 7.62 9.60
CA LEU A 124 22.74 9.10 9.53
C LEU A 124 23.37 9.65 8.26
N ASP A 125 24.34 8.94 7.69
CA ASP A 125 25.02 9.37 6.46
C ASP A 125 24.27 8.90 5.20
N ASP A 126 23.45 7.85 5.31
CA ASP A 126 22.56 7.41 4.23
C ASP A 126 21.35 8.35 4.08
N ALA A 127 20.90 8.98 5.17
CA ALA A 127 19.79 9.94 5.15
C ALA A 127 20.14 11.31 4.50
N LYS A 128 21.42 11.56 4.17
CA LYS A 128 21.91 12.85 3.64
C LYS A 128 22.16 12.86 2.12
N ASN A 129 22.06 11.72 1.44
CA ASN A 129 22.28 11.58 0.00
C ASN A 129 20.96 11.28 -0.73
#